data_AF-A0A2N9F0R8-F1
#
_entry.id   AF-A0A2N9F0R8-F1
#
_cell.length_a   1.000
_cell.length_b   1.000
_cell.length_c   1.000
_cell.angle_alpha   90.00
_cell.angle_beta   90.00
_cell.angle_gamma   90.00
#
_symmetry.space_group_name_H-M   'P 1'
#
loop_
_entity.id
_entity.type
_entity.pdbx_description
1 polymer ?
#
loop_
_entity_poly.entity_id
_entity_poly.type
_entity_poly.pdbx_seq_one_letter_code
_entity_poly.pdbx_strand_id
1 'polypeptide(L)'
;MELAQLEALCERLYNSQDSVERAHAENTLKCFSMNTDYISQCQYILDHALTPYALMLASSSLLKQVTEHSLALQLRLDIRNYLINYLATRGPKLQPFVTASLIQLLCRVTKFGWFDDDHFRNVVKESMNFLSQVTCSA
;
A
#
# COMPACT_ATOMS: atom_id res chain seq x y z
N MET A 1 14.54 -11.84 2.02
CA MET A 1 14.49 -11.41 3.43
C MET A 1 13.28 -12.05 4.08
N GLU A 2 13.45 -12.67 5.24
CA GLU A 2 12.32 -13.27 5.97
C GLU A 2 11.38 -12.18 6.50
N LEU A 3 10.08 -12.48 6.56
CA LEU A 3 9.07 -11.50 6.93
C LEU A 3 9.28 -10.95 8.36
N ALA A 4 9.59 -11.82 9.33
CA ALA A 4 9.85 -11.41 10.70
C ALA A 4 11.05 -10.44 10.82
N GLN A 5 12.09 -10.64 10.01
CA GLN A 5 13.24 -9.74 9.96
C GLN A 5 12.84 -8.38 9.36
N LEU A 6 12.02 -8.39 8.30
CA LEU A 6 11.50 -7.17 7.69
C LEU A 6 10.66 -6.37 8.70
N GLU A 7 9.79 -7.04 9.45
CA GLU A 7 8.97 -6.41 10.49
C GLU A 7 9.83 -5.75 11.58
N ALA A 8 10.87 -6.45 12.06
CA ALA A 8 11.81 -5.89 13.02
C ALA A 8 12.57 -4.67 12.48
N LEU A 9 12.92 -4.65 11.20
CA LEU A 9 13.53 -3.48 10.56
C LEU A 9 12.54 -2.32 10.44
N CYS A 10 11.26 -2.59 10.13
CA CYS A 10 10.23 -1.56 10.08
C CYS A 10 10.01 -0.94 11.46
N GLU A 11 9.95 -1.74 12.52
CA GLU A 11 9.86 -1.22 13.89
C GLU A 11 11.00 -0.26 14.22
N ARG A 12 12.26 -0.63 13.89
CA ARG A 12 13.41 0.25 14.09
C ARG A 12 13.34 1.53 13.25
N LEU A 13 12.87 1.41 12.00
CA LEU A 13 12.75 2.55 11.09
C LEU A 13 11.82 3.64 11.64
N TYR A 14 10.71 3.24 12.26
CA TYR A 14 9.69 4.18 12.75
C TYR A 14 9.84 4.55 14.24
N ASN A 15 10.42 3.68 15.07
CA ASN A 15 10.44 3.86 16.53
C ASN A 15 11.84 4.07 17.15
N SER A 16 12.94 3.73 16.47
CA SER A 16 14.28 3.87 17.08
C SER A 16 14.67 5.34 17.27
N GLN A 17 15.19 5.65 18.46
CA GLN A 17 15.79 6.95 18.76
C GLN A 17 17.27 7.05 18.32
N ASP A 18 17.89 5.90 18.00
CA ASP A 18 19.25 5.86 17.47
C ASP A 18 19.23 6.12 15.95
N SER A 19 19.91 7.19 15.55
CA SER A 19 20.01 7.59 14.14
C SER A 19 20.74 6.56 13.28
N VAL A 20 21.70 5.83 13.85
CA VAL A 20 22.49 4.81 13.15
C VAL A 20 21.62 3.58 12.87
N GLU A 21 20.87 3.11 13.87
CA GLU A 21 19.94 1.98 13.68
C GLU A 21 18.86 2.31 12.66
N ARG A 22 18.26 3.51 12.76
CA ARG A 22 17.23 3.97 11.82
C ARG A 22 17.78 4.08 10.40
N ALA A 23 18.98 4.65 10.22
CA ALA A 23 19.63 4.74 8.91
C ALA A 23 19.99 3.37 8.33
N HIS A 24 20.37 2.40 9.17
CA HIS A 24 20.62 1.03 8.73
C HIS A 24 19.33 0.35 8.24
N ALA A 25 18.24 0.47 9.00
CA ALA A 25 16.93 -0.03 8.61
C ALA A 25 16.45 0.60 7.29
N GLU A 26 16.54 1.93 7.17
CA GLU A 26 16.18 2.65 5.95
C GLU A 26 17.00 2.18 4.74
N ASN A 27 18.33 2.06 4.88
CA ASN A 27 19.20 1.61 3.81
C ASN A 27 18.90 0.18 3.35
N THR A 28 18.44 -0.67 4.26
CA THR A 28 18.07 -2.05 3.96
C THR A 28 16.71 -2.12 3.25
N LEU A 29 15.76 -1.28 3.67
CA LEU A 29 14.38 -1.30 3.16
C LEU A 29 14.18 -0.42 1.92
N LYS A 30 15.12 0.46 1.56
CA LYS A 30 14.95 1.40 0.43
C LYS A 30 14.65 0.73 -0.92
N CYS A 31 15.13 -0.50 -1.14
CA CYS A 31 14.97 -1.23 -2.40
C CYS A 31 13.49 -1.40 -2.79
N PHE A 32 12.60 -1.60 -1.80
CA PHE A 32 11.16 -1.73 -1.99
C PHE A 32 10.55 -0.52 -2.69
N SER A 33 11.13 0.66 -2.52
CA SER A 33 10.62 1.92 -3.06
C SER A 33 11.31 2.36 -4.36
N MET A 34 12.43 1.71 -4.73
CA MET A 34 13.30 2.11 -5.84
C MET A 34 13.29 1.14 -7.02
N ASN A 35 12.91 -0.12 -6.81
CA ASN A 35 12.88 -1.13 -7.88
C ASN A 35 11.48 -1.74 -7.99
N THR A 36 10.83 -1.54 -9.15
CA THR A 36 9.49 -2.04 -9.49
C THR A 36 9.36 -3.57 -9.38
N ASP A 37 10.46 -4.32 -9.42
CA ASP A 37 10.45 -5.77 -9.20
C ASP A 37 9.93 -6.15 -7.80
N TYR A 38 9.97 -5.21 -6.85
CA TYR A 38 9.48 -5.41 -5.48
C TYR A 38 7.98 -5.15 -5.32
N ILE A 39 7.23 -4.75 -6.36
CA ILE A 39 5.77 -4.51 -6.27
C ILE A 39 5.05 -5.74 -5.72
N SER A 40 5.32 -6.92 -6.27
CA SER A 40 4.72 -8.18 -5.80
C SER A 40 5.10 -8.51 -4.35
N GLN A 41 6.33 -8.14 -3.95
CA GLN A 41 6.78 -8.32 -2.56
C GLN A 41 6.06 -7.35 -1.61
N CYS A 42 5.78 -6.12 -2.03
CA CYS A 42 4.96 -5.19 -1.25
C CYS A 42 3.54 -5.74 -1.05
N GLN A 43 2.92 -6.33 -2.08
CA GLN A 43 1.62 -7.00 -1.93
C GLN A 43 1.70 -8.20 -0.98
N TYR A 44 2.76 -9.01 -1.10
CA TYR A 44 3.01 -10.11 -0.15
C TYR A 44 3.09 -9.61 1.30
N ILE A 45 3.79 -8.50 1.56
CA ILE A 45 3.89 -7.90 2.90
C ILE A 45 2.50 -7.44 3.36
N LEU A 46 1.73 -6.77 2.51
CA LEU A 46 0.37 -6.33 2.87
C LEU A 46 -0.54 -7.51 3.25
N ASP A 47 -0.38 -8.65 2.59
CA ASP A 47 -1.22 -9.82 2.82
C ASP A 47 -0.84 -10.61 4.09
N HIS A 48 0.44 -10.63 4.47
CA HIS A 48 0.98 -11.55 5.48
C HIS A 48 1.59 -10.88 6.72
N ALA A 49 1.96 -9.60 6.65
CA ALA A 49 2.57 -8.92 7.79
C ALA A 49 1.55 -8.72 8.92
N LEU A 50 2.04 -8.85 10.15
CA LEU A 50 1.30 -8.69 11.38
C LEU A 50 1.51 -7.30 11.99
N THR A 51 2.62 -6.62 11.66
CA THR A 51 2.94 -5.30 12.21
C THR A 51 2.43 -4.16 11.32
N PRO A 52 1.86 -3.10 11.90
CA PRO A 52 1.32 -1.99 11.12
C PRO A 52 2.42 -1.17 10.43
N TYR A 53 3.65 -1.17 10.94
CA TYR A 53 4.78 -0.51 10.30
C TYR A 53 5.27 -1.22 9.03
N ALA A 54 5.19 -2.55 8.98
CA ALA A 54 5.47 -3.29 7.75
C ALA A 54 4.42 -3.00 6.67
N LEU A 55 3.14 -2.92 7.07
CA LEU A 55 2.06 -2.50 6.15
C LEU A 55 2.27 -1.06 5.65
N MET A 56 2.67 -0.15 6.55
CA MET A 56 2.99 1.23 6.18
C MET A 56 4.19 1.31 5.22
N LEU A 57 5.25 0.52 5.44
CA LEU A 57 6.40 0.44 4.53
C LEU A 57 5.94 0.00 3.12
N ALA A 58 5.17 -1.08 3.04
CA ALA A 58 4.72 -1.63 1.76
C ALA A 58 3.82 -0.62 1.01
N SER A 59 2.85 -0.02 1.71
CA SER A 59 1.98 1.01 1.13
C SER A 59 2.76 2.23 0.64
N SER A 60 3.70 2.74 1.45
CA SER A 60 4.52 3.90 1.09
C SER A 60 5.47 3.61 -0.07
N SER A 61 6.00 2.39 -0.13
CA SER A 61 6.87 1.94 -1.22
C SER A 61 6.11 1.85 -2.54
N LEU A 62 4.92 1.23 -2.55
CA LEU A 62 4.03 1.21 -3.71
C LEU A 62 3.62 2.62 -4.14
N LEU A 63 3.33 3.51 -3.19
CA LEU A 63 2.97 4.91 -3.48
C LEU A 63 4.11 5.63 -4.20
N LYS A 64 5.34 5.45 -3.74
CA LYS A 64 6.52 6.01 -4.42
C LYS A 64 6.67 5.42 -5.82
N GLN A 65 6.57 4.10 -5.96
CA GLN A 65 6.73 3.42 -7.24
C GLN A 65 5.70 3.87 -8.29
N VAL A 66 4.42 3.92 -7.92
CA VAL A 66 3.34 4.42 -8.80
C VAL A 66 3.54 5.89 -9.19
N THR A 67 4.19 6.66 -8.31
CA THR A 67 4.40 8.10 -8.53
C THR A 67 5.60 8.37 -9.44
N GLU A 68 6.70 7.67 -9.21
CA GLU A 68 8.01 7.98 -9.82
C GLU A 68 8.27 7.17 -11.09
N HIS A 69 7.58 6.03 -11.28
CA HIS A 69 7.78 5.16 -12.43
C HIS A 69 6.55 5.09 -13.33
N SER A 70 6.80 5.04 -14.65
CA SER A 70 5.75 4.76 -15.64
C SER A 70 5.46 3.26 -15.69
N LEU A 71 4.51 2.82 -14.88
CA LEU A 71 4.08 1.43 -14.82
C LEU A 71 3.14 1.08 -15.99
N ALA A 72 3.23 -0.15 -16.49
CA ALA A 72 2.34 -0.65 -17.52
C ALA A 72 0.86 -0.52 -17.10
N LEU A 73 -0.03 -0.22 -18.05
CA LEU A 73 -1.45 -0.01 -17.77
C LEU A 73 -2.08 -1.17 -16.97
N GLN A 74 -1.83 -2.40 -17.40
CA GLN A 74 -2.35 -3.60 -16.72
C GLN A 74 -1.90 -3.67 -15.26
N LEU A 75 -0.62 -3.42 -14.99
CA LEU A 75 -0.09 -3.43 -13.62
C LEU A 75 -0.75 -2.36 -12.74
N ARG A 76 -1.04 -1.17 -13.29
CA ARG A 76 -1.75 -0.11 -12.55
C ARG A 76 -3.20 -0.50 -12.24
N LEU A 77 -3.89 -1.18 -13.17
CA LEU A 77 -5.23 -1.73 -12.96
C LEU A 77 -5.21 -2.81 -11.88
N ASP A 78 -4.22 -3.70 -11.90
CA ASP A 78 -4.08 -4.78 -10.92
C ASP A 78 -3.83 -4.21 -9.52
N ILE A 79 -2.94 -3.22 -9.38
CA ILE A 79 -2.69 -2.51 -8.12
C ILE A 79 -3.98 -1.84 -7.62
N ARG A 80 -4.71 -1.13 -8.49
CA ARG A 80 -5.98 -0.49 -8.13
C ARG A 80 -6.98 -1.50 -7.57
N ASN A 81 -7.23 -2.58 -8.30
CA ASN A 81 -8.21 -3.59 -7.92
C ASN A 81 -7.81 -4.31 -6.62
N TYR A 82 -6.53 -4.60 -6.47
CA TYR A 82 -5.97 -5.12 -5.23
C TYR A 82 -6.28 -4.20 -4.04
N LEU A 83 -6.00 -2.89 -4.15
CA LEU A 83 -6.21 -1.94 -3.05
C LEU A 83 -7.68 -1.79 -2.66
N ILE A 84 -8.59 -1.77 -3.63
CA ILE A 84 -10.03 -1.70 -3.37
C ILE A 84 -10.49 -2.93 -2.59
N ASN A 85 -10.09 -4.12 -3.04
CA ASN A 85 -10.42 -5.37 -2.36
C ASN A 85 -9.77 -5.45 -0.96
N TYR A 86 -8.52 -5.00 -0.82
CA TYR A 86 -7.81 -4.99 0.44
C TYR A 86 -8.47 -4.06 1.47
N LEU A 87 -8.80 -2.82 1.08
CA LEU A 87 -9.49 -1.86 1.92
C LEU A 87 -10.90 -2.33 2.29
N ALA A 88 -11.63 -2.93 1.35
CA ALA A 88 -12.97 -3.45 1.62
C ALA A 88 -12.97 -4.61 2.63
N THR A 89 -11.98 -5.51 2.55
CA THR A 89 -11.93 -6.73 3.38
C THR A 89 -11.21 -6.55 4.71
N ARG A 90 -10.15 -5.75 4.74
CA ARG A 90 -9.28 -5.57 5.92
C ARG A 90 -9.32 -4.18 6.52
N GLY A 91 -9.73 -3.16 5.76
CA GLY A 91 -9.68 -1.74 6.14
C GLY A 91 -10.19 -1.42 7.55
N PRO A 92 -11.37 -1.92 7.99
CA PRO A 92 -11.91 -1.64 9.32
C PRO A 92 -11.04 -2.13 10.49
N LYS A 93 -10.11 -3.06 10.26
CA LYS A 93 -9.23 -3.64 11.29
C LYS A 93 -7.83 -3.03 11.31
N LEU A 94 -7.51 -2.19 10.33
CA LEU A 94 -6.18 -1.59 10.19
C LEU A 94 -6.02 -0.39 11.13
N GLN A 95 -4.77 -0.12 11.51
CA GLN A 95 -4.44 1.12 12.21
C GLN A 95 -4.77 2.34 11.32
N PRO A 96 -5.30 3.44 11.88
CA PRO A 96 -5.76 4.59 11.08
C PRO A 96 -4.70 5.15 10.12
N PHE A 97 -3.44 5.18 10.55
CA PHE A 97 -2.33 5.66 9.72
C PHE A 97 -2.05 4.75 8.52
N VAL A 98 -2.20 3.43 8.66
CA VAL A 98 -2.06 2.47 7.57
C VAL A 98 -3.21 2.64 6.58
N THR A 99 -4.44 2.74 7.09
CA THR A 99 -5.64 2.98 6.25
C THR A 99 -5.50 4.25 5.43
N ALA A 100 -5.06 5.35 6.05
CA ALA A 100 -4.82 6.62 5.37
C ALA A 100 -3.78 6.49 4.24
N SER A 101 -2.67 5.77 4.49
CA SER A 101 -1.63 5.53 3.48
C SER A 101 -2.16 4.72 2.28
N LEU A 102 -2.95 3.68 2.52
CA LEU A 102 -3.55 2.86 1.46
C LEU A 102 -4.58 3.65 0.64
N ILE A 103 -5.40 4.49 1.29
CA ILE A 103 -6.32 5.39 0.60
C ILE A 103 -5.54 6.39 -0.27
N GLN A 104 -4.45 6.95 0.25
CA GLN A 104 -3.60 7.86 -0.51
C GLN A 104 -3.01 7.18 -1.76
N LEU A 105 -2.55 5.94 -1.63
CA LEU A 105 -2.08 5.13 -2.75
C LEU A 105 -3.18 4.87 -3.78
N LEU A 106 -4.38 4.46 -3.36
CA LEU A 106 -5.53 4.26 -4.25
C LEU A 106 -5.88 5.54 -5.03
N CYS A 107 -5.92 6.69 -4.32
CA CYS A 107 -6.15 8.00 -4.93
C CYS A 107 -5.06 8.35 -5.94
N ARG A 108 -3.79 8.05 -5.64
CA ARG A 108 -2.65 8.31 -6.54
C ARG A 108 -2.75 7.48 -7.82
N VAL A 109 -2.96 6.18 -7.70
CA VAL A 109 -3.13 5.25 -8.83
C VAL A 109 -4.29 5.71 -9.71
N THR A 110 -5.43 6.03 -9.09
CA THR A 110 -6.63 6.50 -9.80
C THR A 110 -6.38 7.81 -10.54
N LYS A 111 -5.76 8.79 -9.88
CA LYS A 111 -5.44 10.08 -10.49
C LYS A 111 -4.54 9.91 -11.72
N PHE A 112 -3.54 9.04 -11.63
CA PHE A 112 -2.57 8.84 -12.71
C PHE A 112 -3.14 8.01 -13.86
N GLY A 113 -4.07 7.10 -13.59
CA GLY A 113 -4.78 6.35 -14.63
C GLY A 113 -6.04 7.03 -15.17
N TRP A 114 -6.40 8.21 -14.65
CA TRP A 114 -7.72 8.82 -14.88
C TRP A 114 -8.08 8.98 -16.35
N PHE A 115 -7.12 9.24 -17.24
CA PHE A 115 -7.36 9.41 -18.68
C PHE A 115 -7.02 8.18 -19.52
N ASP A 116 -6.37 7.18 -18.93
CA ASP A 116 -5.88 6.01 -19.67
C ASP A 116 -6.98 4.95 -19.86
N ASP A 117 -7.85 4.79 -18.86
CA ASP A 117 -8.89 3.75 -18.86
C ASP A 117 -10.10 4.12 -17.97
N ASP A 118 -11.31 3.74 -18.37
CA ASP A 118 -12.56 3.97 -17.63
C ASP A 118 -12.59 3.32 -16.25
N HIS A 119 -11.88 2.21 -16.04
CA HIS A 119 -11.84 1.52 -14.75
C HIS A 119 -11.33 2.44 -13.63
N PHE A 120 -10.39 3.35 -13.92
CA PHE A 120 -9.93 4.31 -12.91
C PHE A 120 -11.05 5.27 -12.46
N ARG A 121 -11.98 5.63 -13.36
CA ARG A 121 -13.13 6.49 -13.04
C ARG A 121 -14.22 5.78 -12.25
N ASN A 122 -14.27 4.45 -12.31
CA ASN A 122 -15.26 3.64 -11.59
C ASN A 122 -15.01 3.56 -10.07
N VAL A 123 -13.90 4.11 -9.54
CA VAL A 123 -13.57 4.02 -8.10
C VAL A 123 -14.68 4.60 -7.21
N VAL A 124 -15.35 5.66 -7.67
CA VAL A 124 -16.42 6.33 -6.93
C VAL A 124 -17.63 5.41 -6.80
N LYS A 125 -18.01 4.73 -7.88
CA LYS A 125 -19.10 3.75 -7.89
C LYS A 125 -18.80 2.56 -6.99
N GLU A 126 -17.59 2.03 -7.06
CA GLU A 126 -17.15 0.89 -6.24
C GLU A 126 -17.10 1.25 -4.76
N SER A 127 -16.63 2.45 -4.42
CA SER A 127 -16.64 2.96 -3.04
C SER A 127 -18.06 3.15 -2.50
N MET A 128 -18.99 3.63 -3.33
CA MET A 128 -20.41 3.76 -2.95
C MET A 128 -21.07 2.40 -2.70
N ASN A 129 -20.77 1.39 -3.52
CA ASN A 129 -21.26 0.02 -3.30
C ASN A 129 -20.76 -0.57 -1.98
N PHE A 130 -19.52 -0.28 -1.60
CA PHE A 130 -18.99 -0.70 -0.30
C PHE A 130 -19.74 -0.05 0.86
N LEU A 131 -19.94 1.27 0.81
CA LEU A 131 -20.65 2.01 1.86
C LEU A 131 -22.10 1.57 2.01
N SER A 132 -22.79 1.25 0.91
CA SER A 132 -24.19 0.82 0.94
C SER A 132 -24.38 -0.60 1.51
N GLN A 133 -23.38 -1.48 1.36
CA GLN A 133 -23.40 -2.81 1.98
C GLN A 133 -23.31 -2.76 3.50
N VAL A 134 -22.56 -1.79 4.05
CA VAL A 134 -22.48 -1.56 5.51
C VAL A 134 -23.83 -1.12 6.07
N THR A 135 -24.62 -0.34 5.32
CA THR A 135 -25.92 0.17 5.78
C THR A 135 -27.07 -0.84 5.75
N CYS A 136 -26.98 -1.94 4.99
CA CYS A 136 -28.03 -2.97 4.96
C CYS A 136 -27.84 -4.07 6.02
N SER A 137 -26.79 -3.97 6.84
CA SER A 137 -26.43 -4.98 7.84
C SER A 137 -26.75 -4.56 9.28
N ALA A 138 -27.54 -3.50 9.47
CA ALA A 138 -27.93 -2.93 10.76
C ALA A 138 -29.41 -3.14 11.05
#